data_AF-A0A0B9A7C6-F1
#
_entry.id   AF-A0A0B9A7C6-F1
#
_cell.length_a   1.000
_cell.length_b   1.000
_cell.length_c   1.000
_cell.angle_alpha   90.00
_cell.angle_beta   90.00
_cell.angle_gamma   90.00
#
_symmetry.space_group_name_H-M   'P 1'
#
loop_
_entity.id
_entity.type
_entity.pdbx_description
1 polymer ?
#
loop_
_entity_poly.entity_id
_entity_poly.type
_entity_poly.pdbx_seq_one_letter_code
_entity_poly.pdbx_strand_id
1 'polypeptide(L)' 'MGGLSLPHLIVLALVVLILFGRGRISEMMGDFGKGIKSFKQGMNDEDNKPVTPPPAQIQQQQVPPPAPAPAPTSTDQAQ' A
#
# COMPACT_ATOMS: atom_id res chain seq x y z
N MET A 1 0.32 45.40 6.46
CA MET A 1 1.53 44.94 7.16
C MET A 1 1.81 43.48 6.79
N GLY A 2 2.65 43.28 5.77
CA GLY A 2 3.53 42.11 5.58
C GLY A 2 2.94 40.70 5.74
N GLY A 3 1.80 40.40 5.12
CA GLY A 3 1.39 39.00 4.96
C GLY A 3 2.46 38.23 4.21
N LEU A 4 2.72 36.98 4.63
CA LEU A 4 3.67 36.03 4.07
C LEU A 4 3.65 36.06 2.54
N SER A 5 4.47 36.92 1.95
CA SER A 5 4.52 37.08 0.51
C SER A 5 5.27 35.91 -0.07
N LEU A 6 4.82 35.40 -1.23
CA LEU A 6 5.46 34.32 -2.00
C LEU A 6 7.00 34.32 -1.94
N PRO A 7 7.71 35.47 -2.10
CA PRO A 7 9.17 35.50 -1.98
C PRO A 7 9.72 35.05 -0.61
N HIS A 8 9.06 35.37 0.50
CA HIS A 8 9.50 34.92 1.83
C HIS A 8 9.43 33.39 1.96
N LEU A 9 8.39 32.76 1.38
CA LEU A 9 8.28 31.29 1.42
C LEU A 9 9.35 30.62 0.57
N ILE A 10 9.72 31.20 -0.58
CA ILE A 10 10.82 30.70 -1.42
C ILE A 10 12.15 30.79 -0.67
N VAL A 11 12.43 31.91 0.00
CA VAL A 11 13.66 32.08 0.80
C VAL A 11 13.69 31.07 1.95
N LEU A 12 12.57 30.89 2.66
CA LEU A 12 12.47 29.90 3.74
C LEU A 12 12.69 28.47 3.22
N ALA A 13 12.07 28.10 2.11
CA ALA A 13 12.25 26.79 1.49
C ALA A 13 13.70 26.54 1.07
N LEU A 14 14.41 27.57 0.58
CA LEU A 14 15.82 27.49 0.23
C LEU A 14 16.70 27.22 1.47
N VAL A 15 16.44 27.93 2.58
CA VAL A 15 17.16 27.73 3.84
C VAL A 15 16.94 26.32 4.37
N VAL A 16 15.69 25.83 4.38
CA VAL A 16 15.36 24.47 4.79
C VAL A 16 16.03 23.43 3.89
N LEU A 17 16.06 23.65 2.57
CA LEU A 17 16.74 22.77 1.62
C LEU A 17 18.25 22.69 1.86
N ILE A 18 18.90 23.79 2.26
CA ILE A 18 20.33 23.82 2.58
C ILE A 18 20.60 23.11 3.91
N LEU A 19 19.79 23.34 4.95
CA LEU A 19 19.96 22.70 6.27
C LEU A 19 19.74 21.20 6.24
N PHE A 20 18.67 20.75 5.58
CA PHE A 20 18.29 19.34 5.53
C PHE A 20 18.95 18.61 4.35
N GLY A 21 19.38 19.34 3.32
CA GLY A 21 19.94 18.78 2.09
C GLY A 21 18.88 18.14 1.18
N ARG A 22 19.20 18.03 -0.12
CA ARG A 22 18.31 17.43 -1.12
C ARG A 22 17.97 15.96 -0.83
N GLY A 23 18.89 15.19 -0.27
CA GLY A 23 18.72 13.74 -0.06
C GLY A 23 17.63 13.42 0.98
N ARG A 24 17.67 14.07 2.14
CA ARG A 24 16.69 13.83 3.22
C ARG A 24 15.29 14.30 2.87
N ILE A 25 15.17 15.48 2.24
CA ILE A 25 13.86 16.00 1.83
C ILE A 25 13.22 15.10 0.76
N SER A 26 13.98 14.62 -0.23
CA SER A 26 13.44 13.72 -1.26
C SER A 26 12.96 12.38 -0.70
N GLU A 27 13.68 11.80 0.25
CA GLU A 27 13.29 10.53 0.88
C GLU A 27 12.02 10.70 1.74
N MET A 28 11.97 11.73 2.58
CA MET A 28 10.79 12.04 3.39
C MET A 28 9.58 12.43 2.54
N MET A 29 9.77 13.23 1.49
CA MET A 29 8.69 13.62 0.57
C MET A 29 8.19 12.44 -0.27
N GLY A 30 9.05 11.45 -0.55
CA GLY A 30 8.66 10.22 -1.23
C GLY A 30 7.66 9.40 -0.41
N ASP A 31 7.93 9.20 0.88
CA ASP A 31 7.03 8.45 1.78
C ASP A 31 5.76 9.24 2.11
N PHE A 32 5.89 10.56 2.32
CA PHE A 32 4.74 11.44 2.51
C PHE A 32 3.84 11.49 1.27
N GLY A 33 4.45 11.53 0.08
CA GLY A 33 3.75 11.53 -1.21
C GLY A 33 2.99 10.23 -1.47
N LYS A 34 3.54 9.07 -1.08
CA LYS A 34 2.81 7.79 -1.12
C LYS A 34 1.59 7.81 -0.21
N GLY A 35 1.73 8.30 1.03
CA GLY A 35 0.61 8.41 1.97
C GLY A 35 -0.52 9.31 1.46
N ILE A 36 -0.17 10.50 0.95
CA ILE A 36 -1.15 11.42 0.35
C ILE A 36 -1.78 10.81 -0.91
N LYS A 37 -1.00 10.11 -1.75
CA LYS A 37 -1.53 9.43 -2.95
C LYS A 37 -2.53 8.35 -2.59
N SER A 38 -2.22 7.47 -1.63
CA SER A 38 -3.13 6.43 -1.15
C SER A 38 -4.39 7.02 -0.52
N PHE A 39 -4.27 8.12 0.22
CA PHE A 39 -5.41 8.84 0.79
C PHE A 39 -6.31 9.43 -0.30
N LYS A 40 -5.71 10.12 -1.28
CA LYS A 40 -6.45 10.69 -2.42
C LYS A 40 -7.10 9.61 -3.29
N GLN A 41 -6.44 8.46 -3.45
CA GLN A 41 -6.94 7.34 -4.22
C GLN A 41 -8.10 6.64 -3.50
N GLY A 42 -7.99 6.40 -2.19
CA GLY A 42 -9.10 5.86 -1.39
C GLY A 42 -10.32 6.78 -1.38
N MET A 43 -10.11 8.10 -1.37
CA MET A 43 -11.19 9.08 -1.41
C MET A 43 -11.78 9.29 -2.82
N ASN A 44 -11.06 8.95 -3.89
CA ASN A 44 -11.60 8.94 -5.27
C ASN A 44 -12.23 7.58 -5.65
N ASP A 45 -11.79 6.47 -5.05
CA ASP A 45 -12.36 5.13 -5.28
C ASP A 45 -13.81 5.01 -4.75
N GLU A 46 -14.22 5.86 -3.81
CA GLU A 46 -15.63 5.98 -3.39
C GLU A 46 -16.51 6.65 -4.48
N ASP A 47 -15.92 7.51 -5.31
CA ASP A 47 -16.64 8.27 -6.36
C ASP A 47 -16.51 7.67 -7.77
N ASN A 48 -15.50 6.83 -8.03
CA ASN A 48 -15.23 6.29 -9.37
C ASN A 48 -14.69 4.85 -9.31
N LYS A 49 -15.57 3.85 -9.33
CA LYS A 49 -15.18 2.46 -9.65
C LYS A 49 -15.26 2.22 -11.16
N PRO A 50 -14.12 2.15 -11.89
CA PRO A 50 -13.95 1.16 -12.93
C PRO A 50 -13.37 -0.10 -12.28
N VAL A 51 -14.14 -1.18 -12.40
CA VAL A 51 -13.78 -2.54 -11.97
C VAL A 51 -12.51 -2.97 -12.71
N THR A 52 -11.34 -2.71 -12.13
CA THR A 52 -10.09 -3.24 -12.66
C THR A 52 -9.80 -4.53 -11.89
N PRO A 53 -9.80 -5.71 -12.54
CA PRO A 53 -9.51 -6.96 -11.85
C PRO A 53 -8.09 -6.89 -11.25
N PRO A 54 -7.86 -7.43 -10.04
CA PRO A 54 -6.55 -7.38 -9.40
C PRO A 54 -5.49 -7.98 -10.33
N PRO A 55 -4.32 -7.32 -10.52
CA PRO A 55 -3.20 -7.95 -11.20
C PRO A 55 -2.85 -9.21 -10.42
N ALA A 56 -2.80 -10.34 -11.14
CA ALA A 56 -2.60 -11.68 -10.62
C ALA A 56 -1.64 -11.68 -9.43
N GLN A 57 -2.20 -11.84 -8.23
CA GLN A 57 -1.42 -12.16 -7.05
C GLN A 57 -0.66 -13.44 -7.39
N ILE A 58 0.66 -13.38 -7.25
CA ILE A 58 1.56 -14.52 -7.43
C ILE A 58 0.97 -15.65 -6.59
N GLN A 59 0.57 -16.73 -7.25
CA GLN A 59 0.08 -17.95 -6.61
C GLN A 59 1.20 -18.44 -5.69
N GLN A 60 1.14 -18.07 -4.42
CA GLN A 60 1.82 -18.83 -3.39
C GLN A 60 1.20 -20.21 -3.45
N GLN A 61 2.02 -21.16 -3.91
CA GLN A 61 1.76 -22.59 -3.92
C GLN A 61 1.24 -23.03 -2.55
N GLN A 62 -0.07 -22.97 -2.34
CA GLN A 62 -0.71 -23.72 -1.27
C GLN A 62 -0.63 -25.17 -1.70
N VAL A 63 0.36 -25.88 -1.16
CA VAL A 63 0.36 -27.34 -1.12
C VAL A 63 -1.03 -27.77 -0.63
N PRO A 64 -1.77 -28.60 -1.39
CA PRO A 64 -3.08 -29.07 -0.97
C PRO A 64 -2.96 -29.70 0.43
N PRO A 65 -3.86 -29.39 1.37
CA PRO A 65 -3.98 -30.18 2.59
C PRO A 65 -4.18 -31.65 2.19
N PRO A 66 -3.49 -32.61 2.83
CA PRO A 66 -3.75 -34.02 2.58
C PRO A 66 -5.24 -34.27 2.81
N ALA A 67 -5.93 -34.75 1.78
CA ALA A 67 -7.34 -35.08 1.86
C ALA A 67 -7.57 -36.01 3.07
N PRO A 68 -8.65 -35.81 3.85
CA PRO A 68 -9.03 -36.74 4.89
C PRO A 68 -9.20 -38.11 4.22
N ALA A 69 -8.36 -39.08 4.59
CA ALA A 69 -8.50 -40.45 4.14
C ALA A 69 -9.94 -40.89 4.45
N PRO A 70 -10.75 -41.33 3.46
CA PRO A 70 -12.01 -41.97 3.76
C PRO A 70 -11.70 -43.21 4.59
N ALA A 71 -12.18 -43.21 5.84
CA ALA A 71 -12.12 -44.36 6.70
C ALA A 71 -12.69 -45.57 5.96
N PRO A 72 -11.96 -46.69 5.83
CA PRO A 72 -12.57 -47.92 5.38
C PRO A 72 -13.47 -48.44 6.50
N THR A 73 -14.74 -48.04 6.47
CA THR A 73 -15.82 -48.81 7.06
C THR A 73 -15.87 -50.12 6.29
N SER A 74 -15.28 -51.18 6.85
CA SER A 74 -15.45 -52.53 6.34
C SER A 74 -15.32 -53.54 7.46
N THR A 75 -16.39 -54.32 7.58
CA THR A 75 -16.42 -55.69 8.08
C THR A 75 -16.56 -55.86 9.59
N ASP A 76 -17.79 -55.59 10.03
CA ASP A 76 -18.57 -56.48 10.90
C ASP A 76 -18.20 -57.95 10.58
N GLN A 77 -17.31 -58.50 11.39
CA GLN A 77 -16.94 -59.91 11.34
C GLN A 77 -18.06 -60.68 12.03
N ALA A 78 -18.94 -61.25 11.22
CA ALA A 78 -19.67 -62.45 11.59
C ALA A 78 -18.66 -63.58 11.82
N GLN A 79 -18.46 -63.94 13.10
CA GLN A 79 -18.20 -65.29 13.60
C GLN A 79 -18.16 -65.31 15.13
#